data_AF-A0AAD7CCZ8-F1
#
_entry.id   AF-A0AAD7CCZ8-F1
#
_cell.length_a   1.000
_cell.length_b   1.000
_cell.length_c   1.000
_cell.angle_alpha   90.00
_cell.angle_beta   90.00
_cell.angle_gamma   90.00
#
_symmetry.space_group_name_H-M   'P 1'
#
loop_
_entity.id
_entity.type
_entity.pdbx_description
1 polymer ?
#
loop_
_entity_poly.entity_id
_entity_poly.type
_entity_poly.pdbx_seq_one_letter_code
_entity_poly.pdbx_strand_id
1 'polypeptide(L)' 'MSLSLTTTTKTRPLAHLALHSTATCSAHATVYGKCILATYTDVSKDACKAEFAGFAKCLRDAV' A
#
# COMPACT_ATOMS: atom_id res chain seq x y z
N MET A 1 39.48 20.00 4.68
CA MET A 1 38.70 18.81 5.11
C MET A 1 37.24 19.12 4.82
N SER A 2 36.70 18.56 3.74
CA SER A 2 35.30 18.78 3.34
C SER A 2 34.49 17.57 3.79
N LEU A 3 33.67 17.75 4.83
CA LEU A 3 32.81 16.70 5.38
C LEU A 3 31.59 16.57 4.46
N SER A 4 31.53 15.51 3.65
CA SER A 4 30.33 15.18 2.88
C SER A 4 29.29 14.57 3.83
N LEU A 5 28.19 15.29 4.07
CA LEU A 5 27.03 14.75 4.77
C LEU A 5 26.32 13.79 3.82
N THR A 6 26.64 12.50 3.88
CA THR A 6 25.77 11.47 3.33
C THR A 6 24.50 11.44 4.17
N THR A 7 23.44 12.13 3.74
CA THR A 7 22.10 11.90 4.25
C THR A 7 21.70 10.49 3.82
N THR A 8 21.96 9.51 4.68
CA THR A 8 21.31 8.20 4.57
C THR A 8 19.82 8.45 4.71
N THR A 9 19.13 8.60 3.58
CA THR A 9 17.66 8.61 3.54
C THR A 9 17.24 7.28 4.13
N LYS A 10 16.91 7.28 5.42
CA LYS A 10 16.41 6.11 6.11
C LYS A 10 15.10 5.78 5.43
N THR A 11 15.10 4.80 4.55
CA THR A 11 13.87 4.28 3.95
C THR A 11 12.97 3.88 5.11
N ARG A 12 11.81 4.54 5.22
CA ARG A 12 10.78 4.24 6.22
C ARG A 12 9.64 3.51 5.47
N PRO A 13 9.85 2.27 4.99
CA PRO A 13 8.89 1.59 4.12
C PRO A 13 7.53 1.44 4.79
N LEU A 14 7.47 1.25 6.11
CA LEU A 14 6.22 1.23 6.86
C LEU A 14 5.51 2.59 6.89
N ALA A 15 6.26 3.68 7.08
CA ALA A 15 5.67 5.02 7.08
C ALA A 15 5.19 5.42 5.68
N HIS A 16 5.96 5.06 4.66
CA HIS A 16 5.60 5.24 3.25
C HIS A 16 4.32 4.46 2.91
N LEU A 17 4.26 3.18 3.28
CA LEU A 17 3.06 2.35 3.12
C LEU A 17 1.85 2.99 3.82
N ALA A 18 1.99 3.44 5.07
CA ALA A 18 0.90 4.06 5.83
C ALA A 18 0.39 5.34 5.15
N LEU A 19 1.30 6.18 4.64
CA LEU A 19 0.94 7.39 3.90
C LEU A 19 0.21 7.06 2.59
N HIS A 20 0.80 6.24 1.74
CA HIS A 20 0.26 6.00 0.40
C HIS A 20 -0.99 5.12 0.43
N SER A 21 -1.13 4.22 1.40
CA SER A 21 -2.37 3.43 1.56
C SER A 21 -3.59 4.29 1.90
N THR A 22 -3.40 5.39 2.63
CA THR A 22 -4.50 6.24 3.14
C THR A 22 -4.68 7.54 2.37
N ALA A 23 -3.64 8.06 1.73
CA ALA A 23 -3.71 9.29 0.93
C ALA A 23 -3.83 8.95 -0.57
N THR A 24 -2.74 8.48 -1.17
CA THR A 24 -2.60 8.34 -2.63
C THR A 24 -3.43 7.20 -3.23
N CYS A 25 -3.46 6.06 -2.56
CA CYS A 25 -4.13 4.84 -3.01
C CYS A 25 -5.44 4.56 -2.27
N SER A 26 -5.99 5.58 -1.58
CA SER A 26 -7.20 5.50 -0.75
C SER A 26 -8.42 4.93 -1.48
N ALA A 27 -8.61 5.28 -2.75
CA ALA A 27 -9.69 4.74 -3.57
C ALA A 27 -9.56 3.22 -3.77
N HIS A 28 -8.35 2.74 -4.10
CA HIS A 28 -8.08 1.32 -4.28
C HIS A 28 -8.17 0.57 -2.94
N ALA A 29 -7.69 1.16 -1.85
CA ALA A 29 -7.82 0.63 -0.50
C ALA A 29 -9.30 0.45 -0.09
N THR A 30 -10.15 1.42 -0.45
CA THR A 30 -11.60 1.37 -0.17
C THR A 30 -12.28 0.24 -0.95
N VAL A 31 -11.95 0.08 -2.23
CA VAL A 31 -12.51 -1.00 -3.06
C VAL A 31 -12.08 -2.37 -2.52
N TYR A 32 -10.79 -2.54 -2.21
CA TYR A 32 -10.29 -3.76 -1.59
C TYR A 32 -10.95 -4.04 -0.23
N GLY A 33 -11.05 -3.03 0.64
CA GLY A 33 -11.70 -3.16 1.94
C GLY A 33 -13.18 -3.56 1.85
N LYS A 34 -13.92 -3.03 0.86
CA LYS A 34 -15.32 -3.42 0.61
C LYS A 34 -15.44 -4.90 0.24
N CYS A 35 -14.56 -5.41 -0.62
CA CYS A 35 -14.55 -6.83 -0.97
C CYS A 35 -14.28 -7.69 0.26
N ILE A 36 -13.24 -7.35 1.04
CA ILE A 36 -12.90 -8.09 2.27
C ILE A 36 -14.08 -8.09 3.26
N LEU A 37 -14.75 -6.96 3.46
CA LEU A 37 -15.92 -6.89 4.34
C LEU A 37 -17.09 -7.77 3.85
N ALA A 38 -17.30 -7.86 2.53
CA ALA A 38 -18.33 -8.71 1.96
C ALA A 38 -18.01 -10.21 2.09
N THR A 39 -16.72 -10.59 2.06
CA THR A 39 -16.29 -12.00 2.05
C THR A 39 -15.62 -12.44 3.35
N TYR A 40 -15.59 -11.61 4.40
CA TYR A 40 -14.81 -11.88 5.63
C TYR A 40 -15.25 -13.16 6.36
N THR A 41 -16.52 -13.55 6.22
CA THR A 41 -17.08 -14.77 6.83
C THR A 41 -16.81 -16.04 6.03
N ASP A 42 -16.51 -15.92 4.73
CA ASP A 42 -16.24 -17.04 3.81
C ASP A 42 -14.97 -16.74 3.00
N VAL A 43 -13.87 -16.52 3.71
CA VAL A 43 -12.59 -16.17 3.10
C VAL A 43 -12.06 -17.37 2.33
N SER A 44 -12.09 -17.24 1.01
CA SER A 44 -11.43 -18.16 0.08
C SER A 44 -10.21 -17.50 -0.55
N LYS A 45 -9.24 -18.32 -0.96
CA LYS A 45 -8.07 -17.85 -1.69
C LYS A 45 -8.54 -17.13 -2.96
N ASP A 46 -7.93 -15.98 -3.24
CA ASP A 46 -8.19 -15.15 -4.42
C ASP A 46 -9.55 -14.42 -4.45
N ALA A 47 -10.36 -14.45 -3.38
CA ALA A 47 -11.68 -13.80 -3.32
C ALA A 47 -11.66 -12.29 -3.68
N CYS A 48 -10.63 -11.57 -3.25
CA CYS A 48 -10.44 -10.13 -3.50
C CYS A 48 -9.16 -9.84 -4.30
N LYS A 49 -8.75 -10.78 -5.15
CA LYS A 49 -7.45 -10.71 -5.86
C LYS A 49 -7.37 -9.53 -6.81
N ALA A 50 -8.46 -9.23 -7.53
CA ALA A 50 -8.47 -8.17 -8.54
C ALA A 50 -8.29 -6.78 -7.90
N GLU A 51 -9.02 -6.55 -6.80
CA GLU A 51 -8.98 -5.33 -5.99
C GLU A 51 -7.62 -5.18 -5.32
N PHE A 52 -7.08 -6.28 -4.78
CA PHE A 52 -5.75 -6.30 -4.22
C PHE A 52 -4.67 -6.00 -5.27
N ALA A 53 -4.79 -6.55 -6.49
CA ALA A 53 -3.82 -6.30 -7.55
C ALA A 53 -3.77 -4.81 -7.93
N GLY A 54 -4.92 -4.15 -8.02
CA GLY A 54 -5.01 -2.71 -8.26
C GLY A 54 -4.39 -1.89 -7.11
N PHE A 55 -4.74 -2.22 -5.87
CA PHE A 55 -4.18 -1.55 -4.69
C PHE A 55 -2.66 -1.74 -4.58
N ALA A 56 -2.18 -2.97 -4.77
CA ALA A 56 -0.77 -3.30 -4.73
C ALA A 56 0.01 -2.66 -5.88
N LYS A 57 -0.60 -2.50 -7.06
CA LYS A 57 0.02 -1.74 -8.15
C LYS A 57 0.21 -0.28 -7.76
N CYS A 58 -0.85 0.39 -7.27
CA CYS A 58 -0.77 1.77 -6.83
C CYS A 58 0.31 1.99 -5.75
N LEU A 59 0.41 1.09 -4.76
CA LEU A 59 1.42 1.18 -3.70
C LEU A 59 2.86 1.01 -4.18
N ARG A 60 3.10 0.24 -5.25
CA ARG A 60 4.44 0.05 -5.82
C ARG A 60 4.82 1.18 -6.77
N ASP A 61 3.84 1.79 -7.43
CA ASP A 61 4.04 2.92 -8.33
C ASP A 61 4.22 4.23 -7.54
N ALA A 62 3.65 4.33 -6.33
CA ALA A 62 3.97 5.38 -5.38
C ALA A 62 5.39 5.14 -4.83
N VAL A 63 6.33 6.02 -5.19
CA VAL A 63 7.75 6.03 -4.74
C VAL A 63 8.11 7.44 -4.29
#